data_AF-A0A7J7KXG6-F1
#
_entry.id   AF-A0A7J7KXG6-F1
#
_cell.length_a   1.000
_cell.length_b   1.000
_cell.length_c   1.000
_cell.angle_alpha   90.00
_cell.angle_beta   90.00
_cell.angle_gamma   90.00
#
_symmetry.space_group_name_H-M   'P 1'
#
loop_
_entity.id
_entity.type
_entity.pdbx_description
1 polymer ?
#
loop_
_entity_poly.entity_id
_entity_poly.type
_entity_poly.pdbx_seq_one_letter_code
_entity_poly.pdbx_strand_id
1 'polypeptide(L)'
;MQLDHILSDCGTKKVSYMGLDDGQHTFEVCINGSGGARSRSYNWTIDTIPPTAYVSAETSFTNALNFSVNIAFSEPCTGGGGFSCVSSDACNLLVYGPGEVIPSTLKIIQRDLKFSLFVKLSPTVQYGRVILVMDKNFCTDGAGYDFTRTTNSSFFVHF
;
A
#
# COMPACT_ATOMS: atom_id res chain seq x y z
N MET A 1 -21.21 28.67 4.21
CA MET A 1 -20.83 27.29 3.75
C MET A 1 -19.78 26.76 4.70
N GLN A 2 -19.52 25.46 4.71
CA GLN A 2 -18.52 24.85 5.57
C GLN A 2 -17.77 23.70 4.88
N LEU A 3 -16.52 23.51 5.28
CA LEU A 3 -15.74 22.31 4.99
C LEU A 3 -15.37 21.66 6.32
N ASP A 4 -15.75 20.41 6.54
CA ASP A 4 -15.42 19.66 7.78
C ASP A 4 -15.72 20.46 9.05
N HIS A 5 -16.90 21.06 9.08
CA HIS A 5 -17.38 21.94 10.17
C HIS A 5 -16.64 23.29 10.32
N ILE A 6 -15.70 23.61 9.43
CA ILE A 6 -15.02 24.90 9.36
C ILE A 6 -15.84 25.85 8.47
N LEU A 7 -16.38 26.91 9.08
CA LEU A 7 -17.20 27.90 8.40
C LEU A 7 -16.38 28.78 7.45
N SER A 8 -16.94 29.08 6.28
CA SER A 8 -16.39 30.02 5.31
C SER A 8 -17.46 30.98 4.78
N ASP A 9 -17.04 32.21 4.48
CA ASP A 9 -17.93 33.25 3.96
C ASP A 9 -18.37 32.97 2.52
N CYS A 10 -19.69 33.02 2.29
CA CYS A 10 -20.32 32.75 1.00
C CYS A 10 -20.33 33.98 0.07
N GLY A 11 -19.87 35.15 0.53
CA GLY A 11 -19.99 36.43 -0.18
C GLY A 11 -19.40 36.44 -1.59
N THR A 12 -18.30 35.72 -1.80
CA THR A 12 -17.59 35.63 -3.10
C THR A 12 -18.15 34.56 -4.04
N LYS A 13 -19.16 33.77 -3.61
CA LYS A 13 -19.73 32.61 -4.34
C LYS A 13 -18.70 31.51 -4.71
N LYS A 14 -17.45 31.66 -4.28
CA LYS A 14 -16.31 30.77 -4.54
C LYS A 14 -15.43 30.76 -3.30
N VAL A 15 -14.95 29.58 -2.93
CA VAL A 15 -13.98 29.38 -1.85
C VAL A 15 -12.89 28.45 -2.33
N SER A 16 -11.68 28.67 -1.83
CA SER A 16 -10.53 27.83 -2.10
C SER A 16 -10.00 27.33 -0.77
N TYR A 17 -9.82 26.01 -0.68
CA TYR A 17 -9.20 25.34 0.44
C TYR A 17 -7.86 24.77 -0.02
N MET A 18 -6.85 24.87 0.84
CA MET A 18 -5.49 24.41 0.58
C MET A 18 -4.97 23.70 1.82
N GLY A 19 -4.01 22.79 1.65
CA GLY A 19 -3.39 22.06 2.76
C GLY A 19 -4.40 21.23 3.55
N LEU A 20 -5.35 20.63 2.85
CA LEU A 20 -6.28 19.68 3.45
C LEU A 20 -5.56 18.38 3.74
N ASP A 21 -5.86 17.79 4.88
CA ASP A 21 -5.27 16.54 5.32
C ASP A 21 -5.70 15.36 4.46
N ASP A 22 -5.00 14.23 4.59
CA ASP A 22 -5.42 12.97 4.01
C ASP A 22 -6.78 12.52 4.58
N GLY A 23 -7.63 11.94 3.72
CA GLY A 23 -8.87 11.30 4.12
C GLY A 23 -10.12 11.91 3.49
N GLN A 24 -11.26 11.63 4.12
CA GLN A 24 -12.57 12.05 3.62
C GLN A 24 -12.90 13.47 4.07
N HIS A 25 -13.33 14.29 3.12
CA HIS A 25 -13.80 15.65 3.34
C HIS A 25 -15.26 15.80 2.93
N THR A 26 -15.97 16.65 3.67
CA THR A 26 -17.36 17.01 3.40
C THR A 26 -17.51 18.51 3.30
N PHE A 27 -17.86 18.99 2.11
CA PHE A 27 -18.27 20.38 1.89
C PHE A 27 -19.79 20.48 1.95
N GLU A 28 -20.29 21.41 2.76
CA GLU A 28 -21.72 21.65 2.90
C GLU A 28 -22.07 23.12 2.66
N VAL A 29 -23.14 23.33 1.90
CA VAL A 29 -23.73 24.65 1.67
C VAL A 29 -25.13 24.67 2.25
N CYS A 30 -25.32 25.53 3.25
CA CYS A 30 -26.61 25.80 3.87
C CYS A 30 -27.10 27.18 3.45
N ILE A 31 -28.37 27.27 3.03
CA ILE A 31 -29.06 28.54 2.78
C ILE A 31 -30.19 28.70 3.79
N ASN A 32 -30.34 29.90 4.33
CA ASN A 32 -31.48 30.29 5.16
C ASN A 32 -32.35 31.24 4.34
N GLY A 33 -33.61 30.86 4.10
CA GLY A 33 -34.58 31.68 3.39
C GLY A 33 -35.96 31.60 4.04
N SER A 34 -36.94 32.28 3.43
CA SER A 34 -38.33 32.33 3.93
C SER A 34 -39.01 30.96 4.03
N GLY A 35 -38.51 29.95 3.33
CA GLY A 35 -38.99 28.55 3.39
C GLY A 35 -38.21 27.64 4.34
N GLY A 36 -37.37 28.19 5.24
CA GLY A 36 -36.53 27.43 6.17
C GLY A 36 -35.10 27.22 5.68
N ALA A 37 -34.30 26.54 6.51
CA ALA A 37 -32.92 26.18 6.20
C ALA A 37 -32.87 24.99 5.23
N ARG A 38 -32.04 25.06 4.18
CA ARG A 38 -31.78 23.95 3.27
C ARG A 38 -30.28 23.75 3.11
N SER A 39 -29.84 22.50 3.21
CA SER A 39 -28.42 22.13 3.12
C SER A 39 -28.18 21.14 2.00
N ARG A 40 -27.00 21.22 1.37
CA ARG A 40 -26.51 20.23 0.42
C ARG A 40 -25.03 19.97 0.67
N SER A 41 -24.66 18.69 0.72
CA SER A 41 -23.28 18.26 0.91
C SER A 41 -22.69 17.65 -0.36
N TYR A 42 -21.36 17.73 -0.45
CA TYR A 42 -20.53 17.04 -1.42
C TYR A 42 -19.33 16.43 -0.69
N ASN A 43 -19.11 15.14 -0.91
CA ASN A 43 -18.05 14.39 -0.24
C ASN A 43 -16.99 14.01 -1.26
N TRP A 44 -15.72 14.12 -0.87
CA TRP A 44 -14.59 13.62 -1.64
C TRP A 44 -13.52 13.08 -0.70
N THR A 45 -12.52 12.43 -1.26
CA THR A 45 -11.32 11.99 -0.53
C THR A 45 -10.11 12.71 -1.09
N ILE A 46 -9.22 13.10 -0.19
CA ILE A 46 -7.86 13.53 -0.52
C ILE A 46 -6.94 12.40 -0.11
N ASP A 47 -6.03 12.08 -1.00
CA ASP A 47 -4.98 11.10 -0.75
C ASP A 47 -3.64 11.81 -0.91
N THR A 48 -2.81 11.72 0.12
CA THR A 48 -1.46 12.27 0.17
C THR A 48 -0.43 11.27 0.69
N ILE A 49 -0.85 10.04 0.97
CA ILE A 49 -0.02 9.03 1.61
C ILE A 49 0.36 7.98 0.57
N PRO A 50 1.65 7.84 0.22
CA PRO A 50 2.05 6.82 -0.73
C PRO A 50 1.86 5.39 -0.20
N PRO A 51 1.60 4.41 -1.10
CA PRO A 51 1.44 3.02 -0.69
C PRO A 51 2.77 2.46 -0.17
N THR A 52 2.69 1.73 0.93
CA THR A 52 3.82 1.00 1.55
C THR A 52 3.48 -0.48 1.65
N ALA A 53 4.47 -1.32 1.99
CA ALA A 53 4.24 -2.74 2.16
C ALA A 53 4.89 -3.30 3.43
N TYR A 54 4.25 -4.33 3.96
CA TYR A 54 4.67 -5.16 5.07
C TYR A 54 5.03 -6.54 4.52
N VAL A 55 6.29 -6.94 4.70
CA VAL A 55 6.79 -8.28 4.36
C VAL A 55 6.95 -9.07 5.65
N SER A 56 6.42 -10.29 5.69
CA SER A 56 6.52 -11.15 6.87
C SER A 56 6.59 -12.63 6.51
N ALA A 57 7.11 -13.42 7.43
CA ALA A 57 7.00 -14.88 7.45
C ALA A 57 6.54 -15.32 8.84
N GLU A 58 6.16 -16.59 9.00
CA GLU A 58 5.74 -17.13 10.31
C GLU A 58 6.84 -16.99 11.38
N THR A 59 8.09 -17.18 10.97
CA THR A 59 9.27 -17.11 11.84
C THR A 59 10.42 -16.38 11.14
N SER A 60 11.30 -15.77 11.94
CA SER A 60 12.57 -15.18 11.46
C SER A 60 13.72 -16.20 11.43
N PHE A 61 13.44 -17.46 11.74
CA PHE A 61 14.36 -18.58 11.66
C PHE A 61 13.65 -19.83 11.12
N THR A 62 14.29 -20.61 10.26
CA THR A 62 13.71 -21.86 9.73
C THR A 62 14.80 -22.89 9.44
N ASN A 63 14.48 -24.17 9.60
CA ASN A 63 15.33 -25.28 9.14
C ASN A 63 14.76 -25.97 7.89
N ALA A 64 13.67 -25.44 7.33
CA ALA A 64 13.04 -25.96 6.12
C ALA A 64 13.73 -25.42 4.86
N LEU A 65 13.69 -26.18 3.76
CA LEU A 65 14.24 -25.76 2.45
C LEU A 65 13.39 -24.71 1.75
N ASN A 66 12.17 -24.46 2.22
CA ASN A 66 11.33 -23.37 1.75
C ASN A 66 10.42 -22.89 2.88
N PHE A 67 9.94 -21.65 2.76
CA PHE A 67 9.03 -21.05 3.73
C PHE A 67 8.08 -20.09 3.03
N SER A 68 6.90 -19.89 3.63
CA SER A 68 5.90 -18.96 3.12
C SER A 68 6.21 -17.53 3.55
N VAL A 69 6.08 -16.61 2.59
CA VAL A 69 6.18 -15.17 2.78
C VAL A 69 4.81 -14.57 2.51
N ASN A 70 4.41 -13.63 3.35
CA ASN A 70 3.24 -12.80 3.16
C ASN A 70 3.66 -11.37 2.86
N ILE A 71 2.97 -10.74 1.93
CA ILE A 71 3.15 -9.35 1.55
C ILE A 71 1.79 -8.66 1.69
N ALA A 72 1.74 -7.58 2.45
CA ALA A 72 0.54 -6.78 2.63
C ALA A 72 0.82 -5.31 2.34
N PHE A 73 0.08 -4.69 1.44
CA PHE A 73 0.15 -3.26 1.17
C PHE A 73 -0.71 -2.46 2.14
N SER A 74 -0.32 -1.21 2.45
CA SER A 74 -1.14 -0.29 3.25
C SER A 74 -2.45 0.07 2.56
N GLU A 75 -2.42 0.07 1.23
CA GLU A 75 -3.54 0.39 0.35
C GLU A 75 -3.35 -0.26 -1.04
N PRO A 76 -4.39 -0.29 -1.90
CA PRO A 76 -4.28 -0.89 -3.22
C PRO A 76 -3.23 -0.21 -4.11
N CYS A 77 -2.15 -0.93 -4.43
CA CYS A 77 -1.10 -0.45 -5.33
C CYS A 77 -1.34 -1.01 -6.73
N THR A 78 -2.17 -0.33 -7.51
CA THR A 78 -2.75 -0.83 -8.78
C THR A 78 -2.11 -0.26 -10.04
N GLY A 79 -1.52 0.93 -9.97
CA GLY A 79 -0.80 1.51 -11.09
C GLY A 79 0.47 0.71 -11.42
N GLY A 80 1.00 0.87 -12.63
CA GLY A 80 2.21 0.15 -13.06
C GLY A 80 2.07 -1.37 -13.24
N GLY A 81 0.87 -1.93 -13.04
CA GLY A 81 0.61 -3.37 -13.08
C GLY A 81 0.57 -4.05 -11.71
N GLY A 82 0.79 -3.29 -10.64
CA GLY A 82 0.74 -3.77 -9.26
C GLY A 82 1.85 -4.77 -8.91
N PHE A 83 1.65 -5.51 -7.81
CA PHE A 83 2.61 -6.53 -7.40
C PHE A 83 2.60 -7.73 -8.35
N SER A 84 3.79 -8.06 -8.86
CA SER A 84 4.00 -9.18 -9.78
C SER A 84 5.21 -10.02 -9.36
N CYS A 85 5.11 -11.33 -9.64
CA CYS A 85 6.19 -12.28 -9.44
C CYS A 85 6.05 -13.40 -10.47
N VAL A 86 6.67 -13.21 -11.64
CA VAL A 86 6.51 -14.14 -12.79
C VAL A 86 7.71 -15.08 -12.96
N SER A 87 8.90 -14.60 -12.62
CA SER A 87 10.14 -15.38 -12.58
C SER A 87 10.99 -14.93 -11.38
N SER A 88 12.10 -15.61 -11.09
CA SER A 88 13.06 -15.17 -10.08
C SER A 88 13.66 -13.78 -10.38
N ASP A 89 13.83 -13.45 -11.67
CA ASP A 89 14.43 -12.18 -12.11
C ASP A 89 13.40 -11.09 -12.38
N ALA A 90 12.12 -11.47 -12.49
CA ALA A 90 10.99 -10.57 -12.70
C ALA A 90 9.97 -10.76 -11.57
N CYS A 91 10.41 -10.42 -10.36
CA CYS A 91 9.59 -10.41 -9.16
C CYS A 91 9.84 -9.13 -8.36
N ASN A 92 8.75 -8.48 -7.94
CA ASN A 92 8.86 -7.28 -7.10
C ASN A 92 9.23 -7.60 -5.65
N LEU A 93 9.29 -8.89 -5.26
CA LEU A 93 9.94 -9.33 -4.03
C LEU A 93 11.37 -9.80 -4.35
N LEU A 94 12.34 -8.97 -4.02
CA LEU A 94 13.77 -9.26 -4.14
C LEU A 94 14.23 -10.14 -2.98
N VAL A 95 15.08 -11.12 -3.28
CA VAL A 95 15.71 -11.99 -2.30
C VAL A 95 17.21 -11.80 -2.36
N TYR A 96 17.79 -11.30 -1.27
CA TYR A 96 19.24 -11.18 -1.13
C TYR A 96 19.77 -12.33 -0.26
N GLY A 97 20.79 -13.03 -0.76
CA GLY A 97 21.41 -14.16 -0.06
C GLY A 97 21.09 -15.51 -0.71
N PRO A 98 21.36 -16.62 -0.02
CA PRO A 98 21.22 -17.97 -0.56
C PRO A 98 19.77 -18.47 -0.61
N GLY A 99 18.94 -17.81 -1.41
CA GLY A 99 17.57 -18.21 -1.67
C GLY A 99 16.95 -17.46 -2.85
N GLU A 100 15.80 -17.94 -3.32
CA GLU A 100 15.07 -17.39 -4.46
C GLU A 100 13.56 -17.54 -4.23
N VAL A 101 12.77 -16.64 -4.81
CA VAL A 101 11.31 -16.81 -4.86
C VAL A 101 10.93 -18.05 -5.68
N ILE A 102 9.76 -18.63 -5.40
CA ILE A 102 9.12 -19.66 -6.21
C ILE A 102 7.86 -19.06 -6.85
N PRO A 103 7.96 -18.42 -8.03
CA PRO A 103 6.87 -17.64 -8.63
C PRO A 103 5.57 -18.41 -8.82
N SER A 104 5.64 -19.70 -9.15
CA SER A 104 4.48 -20.58 -9.34
C SER A 104 3.63 -20.78 -8.08
N THR A 105 4.14 -20.41 -6.90
CA THR A 105 3.42 -20.50 -5.63
C THR A 105 2.69 -19.21 -5.24
N LEU A 106 2.75 -18.17 -6.08
CA LEU A 106 2.08 -16.90 -5.84
C LEU A 106 0.57 -17.10 -5.66
N LYS A 107 0.06 -16.66 -4.52
CA LYS A 107 -1.35 -16.61 -4.16
C LYS A 107 -1.78 -15.16 -3.94
N ILE A 108 -2.84 -14.76 -4.63
CA ILE A 108 -3.52 -13.49 -4.39
C ILE A 108 -4.57 -13.75 -3.32
N ILE A 109 -4.30 -13.31 -2.09
CA ILE A 109 -5.22 -13.48 -0.94
C ILE A 109 -6.31 -12.40 -1.00
N GLN A 110 -5.90 -11.17 -1.25
CA GLN A 110 -6.78 -10.03 -1.48
C GLN A 110 -6.18 -9.23 -2.61
N ARG A 111 -6.96 -9.04 -3.69
CA ARG A 111 -6.49 -8.35 -4.89
C ARG A 111 -5.90 -6.99 -4.51
N ASP A 112 -4.72 -6.70 -5.05
CA ASP A 112 -3.95 -5.46 -4.90
C ASP A 112 -3.52 -5.10 -3.47
N LEU A 113 -3.77 -5.98 -2.49
CA LEU A 113 -3.52 -5.70 -1.08
C LEU A 113 -2.73 -6.79 -0.37
N LYS A 114 -3.03 -8.07 -0.61
CA LYS A 114 -2.41 -9.18 0.13
C LYS A 114 -2.03 -10.33 -0.78
N PHE A 115 -0.77 -10.72 -0.68
CA PHE A 115 -0.16 -11.78 -1.47
C PHE A 115 0.60 -12.73 -0.56
N SER A 116 0.75 -13.97 -1.02
CA SER A 116 1.65 -14.94 -0.40
C SER A 116 2.39 -15.72 -1.47
N LEU A 117 3.65 -16.05 -1.22
CA LEU A 117 4.46 -16.92 -2.08
C LEU A 117 5.51 -17.63 -1.24
N PHE A 118 6.12 -18.67 -1.78
CA PHE A 118 7.21 -19.38 -1.13
C PHE A 118 8.57 -18.86 -1.61
N VAL A 119 9.52 -18.83 -0.68
CA VAL A 119 10.94 -18.65 -0.97
C VAL A 119 11.63 -19.97 -0.70
N LYS A 120 12.42 -20.46 -1.67
CA LYS A 120 13.32 -21.61 -1.47
C LYS A 120 14.69 -21.12 -1.01
N LEU A 121 15.31 -21.90 -0.13
CA LEU A 121 16.66 -21.69 0.37
C LEU A 121 17.63 -22.64 -0.33
N SER A 122 18.90 -22.22 -0.46
CA SER A 122 19.92 -23.08 -1.06
C SER A 122 20.20 -24.29 -0.16
N PRO A 123 20.08 -25.53 -0.65
CA PRO A 123 20.35 -26.73 0.15
C PRO A 123 21.84 -26.92 0.46
N THR A 124 22.73 -26.19 -0.22
CA THR A 124 24.18 -26.26 -0.02
C THR A 124 24.69 -25.32 1.08
N VAL A 125 23.84 -24.43 1.57
CA VAL A 125 24.16 -23.49 2.64
C VAL A 125 23.46 -23.98 3.91
N GLN A 126 24.24 -24.51 4.85
CA GLN A 126 23.70 -25.06 6.09
C GLN A 126 23.25 -23.99 7.07
N TYR A 127 23.95 -22.84 7.08
CA TYR A 127 23.60 -21.70 7.91
C TYR A 127 23.75 -20.39 7.13
N GLY A 128 22.76 -19.52 7.21
CA GLY A 128 22.76 -18.29 6.45
C GLY A 128 21.67 -17.31 6.84
N ARG A 129 21.57 -16.27 6.01
CA ARG A 129 20.52 -15.25 6.11
C ARG A 129 20.06 -14.88 4.72
N VAL A 130 18.75 -14.91 4.50
CA VAL A 130 18.11 -14.25 3.37
C VAL A 130 17.43 -12.97 3.83
N ILE A 131 17.51 -11.93 3.00
CA ILE A 131 16.82 -10.65 3.21
C ILE A 131 15.80 -10.50 2.08
N LEU A 132 14.54 -10.49 2.46
CA LEU A 132 13.40 -10.25 1.60
C LEU A 132 13.13 -8.77 1.55
N VAL A 133 12.91 -8.25 0.36
CA VAL A 133 12.89 -6.82 0.10
C VAL A 133 11.88 -6.52 -0.99
N MET A 134 10.94 -5.62 -0.74
CA MET A 134 10.15 -5.07 -1.83
C MET A 134 11.01 -4.21 -2.74
N ASP A 135 10.83 -4.39 -4.04
CA ASP A 135 11.41 -3.54 -5.07
C ASP A 135 10.82 -2.12 -5.00
N LYS A 136 11.38 -1.19 -5.77
CA LYS A 136 10.92 0.20 -5.85
C LYS A 136 10.23 0.46 -7.19
N ASN A 137 9.40 1.49 -7.24
CA ASN A 137 8.85 2.06 -8.49
C ASN A 137 8.10 1.05 -9.38
N PHE A 138 7.50 0.01 -8.80
CA PHE A 138 6.76 -1.00 -9.57
C PHE A 138 5.25 -0.74 -9.59
N CYS A 139 4.74 0.10 -8.69
CA CYS A 139 3.31 0.43 -8.66
C CYS A 139 3.04 1.81 -8.06
N THR A 140 1.83 2.32 -8.35
CA THR A 140 1.26 3.52 -7.74
C THR A 140 -0.10 3.21 -7.12
N ASP A 141 -0.56 4.03 -6.19
CA ASP A 141 -1.94 4.01 -5.71
C ASP A 141 -2.92 4.59 -6.75
N GLY A 142 -4.18 4.78 -6.34
CA GLY A 142 -5.24 5.38 -7.16
C GLY A 142 -5.10 6.90 -7.34
N ALA A 143 -4.35 7.59 -6.48
CA ALA A 143 -4.07 9.02 -6.57
C ALA A 143 -2.80 9.33 -7.39
N GLY A 144 -2.00 8.30 -7.70
CA GLY A 144 -0.79 8.38 -8.48
C GLY A 144 0.50 8.50 -7.67
N TYR A 145 0.51 8.27 -6.36
CA TYR A 145 1.77 8.23 -5.60
C TYR A 145 2.49 6.90 -5.81
N ASP A 146 3.79 7.00 -6.02
CA ASP A 146 4.67 5.84 -6.16
C ASP A 146 4.82 5.06 -4.85
N PHE A 147 4.88 3.75 -4.96
CA PHE A 147 5.22 2.87 -3.84
C PHE A 147 6.47 3.34 -3.11
N THR A 148 6.32 3.55 -1.80
CA THR A 148 7.40 3.97 -0.91
C THR A 148 7.83 2.84 0.00
N ARG A 149 9.09 2.42 -0.14
CA ARG A 149 9.68 1.39 0.70
C ARG A 149 9.94 1.91 2.11
N THR A 150 9.47 1.18 3.12
CA THR A 150 9.73 1.45 4.54
C THR A 150 10.57 0.34 5.17
N THR A 151 10.84 0.44 6.48
CA THR A 151 11.49 -0.64 7.24
C THR A 151 10.69 -1.94 7.22
N ASN A 152 9.36 -1.84 7.19
CA ASN A 152 8.46 -2.99 7.17
C ASN A 152 8.39 -3.66 5.78
N SER A 153 8.88 -2.98 4.75
CA SER A 153 8.98 -3.52 3.38
C SER A 153 10.18 -4.45 3.21
N SER A 154 10.76 -4.91 4.31
CA SER A 154 11.81 -5.91 4.33
C SER A 154 11.68 -6.83 5.53
N PHE A 155 12.10 -8.07 5.35
CA PHE A 155 12.11 -9.09 6.39
C PHE A 155 13.35 -9.95 6.23
N PHE A 156 13.95 -10.41 7.32
CA PHE A 156 15.09 -11.32 7.25
C PHE A 156 14.73 -12.66 7.87
N VAL A 157 15.25 -13.72 7.28
CA VAL A 157 15.12 -15.08 7.77
C VAL A 157 16.50 -15.68 7.90
N HIS A 158 16.81 -16.19 9.09
CA HIS A 158 17.96 -17.04 9.33
C HIS A 158 17.59 -18.49 9.09
N PHE A 159 18.55 -19.29 8.66
CA PHE A 159 18.38 -20.73 8.53
C PHE A 159 19.70 -21.41 8.80
#